data_AF-A0A947WUD9-F1
#
_entry.id   AF-A0A947WUD9-F1
#
_cell.length_a   1.000
_cell.length_b   1.000
_cell.length_c   1.000
_cell.angle_alpha   90.00
_cell.angle_beta   90.00
_cell.angle_gamma   90.00
#
_symmetry.space_group_name_H-M   'P 1'
#
loop_
_entity.id
_entity.type
_entity.pdbx_description
1 polymer ?
#
loop_
_entity_poly.entity_id
_entity_poly.type
_entity_poly.pdbx_seq_one_letter_code
_entity_poly.pdbx_strand_id
1 'polypeptide(L)'
;MDINGFKKTKKREEIIKSESDPLIRTMRGDIIAQEKKRGNRKASPPDGLPIVESINESIRDSEFKVQREIKEKAQKEAEVRAEKEAERQKVLREKAEARAKEEARLQKIAQEKAEEEAERQKVLREKAEKERIKLQERAQKIAQEKAEEEAERQKVLREKEIKRAKRKERIKEIKAGLVKNTPKLIAGLIIVFLIIGVGIYFYWWNYVRIVPVAITHFECQNEQCVEVEGEGVKQCQLNEDCKLIEPTVPEQLILSDKIETIELPIKEYESFINRLESIYRTKQEDTLKSILIKLIKYTREEYADFDFFVLASKINIPENIRNVIASSNINGDNYNLFLYNNGEENRAGLIIKMGQSPDLVENLKAWEDTITNDIQPLIFKDESLEPATEEFQDNIYKEVSMRYLNFPTSDLSVDYAIIGDKLVITTSKDSMYAIIDALID
;
A
#
# COMPACT_ATOMS: atom_id res chain seq x y z
N MET A 1 -20.37 -33.34 -18.43
CA MET A 1 -19.06 -32.76 -18.74
C MET A 1 -18.42 -32.44 -17.40
N ASP A 2 -17.65 -33.39 -16.88
CA ASP A 2 -16.94 -33.28 -15.61
C ASP A 2 -15.57 -32.65 -15.83
N ILE A 3 -15.24 -31.62 -15.06
CA ILE A 3 -13.89 -31.03 -15.01
C ILE A 3 -13.48 -30.87 -13.56
N ASN A 4 -13.13 -31.99 -12.92
CA ASN A 4 -12.38 -32.03 -11.67
C ASN A 4 -10.98 -32.55 -11.98
N GLY A 5 -9.97 -31.69 -11.84
CA GLY A 5 -8.59 -31.98 -12.23
C GLY A 5 -7.54 -31.43 -11.27
N PHE A 6 -7.77 -31.48 -9.95
CA PHE A 6 -6.73 -31.18 -8.97
C PHE A 6 -5.85 -32.41 -8.70
N LYS A 7 -4.67 -32.47 -9.33
CA LYS A 7 -3.60 -33.40 -8.96
C LYS A 7 -2.81 -32.82 -7.79
N LYS A 8 -2.94 -33.43 -6.62
CA LYS A 8 -2.02 -33.26 -5.47
C LYS A 8 -0.69 -33.95 -5.77
N THR A 9 0.41 -33.22 -5.74
CA THR A 9 1.74 -33.81 -5.58
C THR A 9 2.13 -33.84 -4.11
N LYS A 10 2.50 -35.04 -3.68
CA LYS A 10 2.90 -35.43 -2.33
C LYS A 10 4.33 -35.96 -2.44
N LYS A 11 5.31 -35.19 -1.94
CA LYS A 11 6.73 -35.55 -1.69
C LYS A 11 7.44 -34.23 -1.36
N ARG A 12 8.34 -34.09 -0.39
CA ARG A 12 9.08 -35.06 0.43
C ARG A 12 9.68 -34.27 1.59
N GLU A 13 9.57 -34.79 2.81
CA GLU A 13 10.41 -34.41 3.94
C GLU A 13 11.81 -35.00 3.71
N GLU A 14 12.84 -34.17 3.79
CA GLU A 14 14.25 -34.50 4.12
C GLU A 14 14.99 -33.16 4.25
N ILE A 15 15.08 -32.61 5.47
CA ILE A 15 16.31 -32.58 6.27
C ILE A 15 17.51 -32.03 5.48
N ILE A 16 17.71 -30.71 5.56
CA ILE A 16 19.05 -30.13 5.68
C ILE A 16 19.04 -29.19 6.88
N LYS A 17 19.72 -29.65 7.93
CA LYS A 17 20.26 -28.81 8.99
C LYS A 17 21.47 -28.08 8.43
N SER A 18 21.37 -26.77 8.25
CA SER A 18 22.49 -25.81 8.11
C SER A 18 21.78 -24.46 7.92
N GLU A 19 22.07 -23.36 8.57
CA GLU A 19 23.18 -22.94 9.40
C GLU A 19 22.58 -21.80 10.24
N SER A 20 22.60 -21.95 11.56
CA SER A 20 22.40 -20.84 12.46
C SER A 20 23.59 -19.90 12.32
N ASP A 21 23.33 -18.71 11.83
CA ASP A 21 24.16 -17.52 11.95
C ASP A 21 24.56 -17.29 13.42
N PRO A 22 25.87 -17.12 13.72
CA PRO A 22 26.28 -16.43 14.93
C PRO A 22 27.30 -15.34 14.60
N LEU A 23 26.97 -14.39 13.73
CA LEU A 23 27.56 -13.05 13.78
C LEU A 23 27.04 -12.33 15.03
N ILE A 24 27.54 -12.71 16.20
CA ILE A 24 27.70 -11.95 17.47
C ILE A 24 28.15 -12.97 18.53
N ARG A 25 29.46 -13.30 18.53
CA ARG A 25 30.24 -13.71 19.71
C ARG A 25 31.67 -14.13 19.34
N THR A 26 32.58 -13.16 19.26
CA THR A 26 34.02 -13.39 19.54
C THR A 26 34.74 -12.05 19.74
N MET A 27 34.42 -11.37 20.84
CA MET A 27 35.34 -10.39 21.46
C MET A 27 35.45 -10.68 22.96
N ARG A 28 36.04 -11.84 23.27
CA ARG A 28 36.62 -12.19 24.59
C ARG A 28 37.20 -13.59 24.47
N GLY A 29 38.52 -13.69 24.22
CA GLY A 29 39.19 -14.98 24.07
C GLY A 29 40.70 -14.94 23.86
N ASP A 30 41.30 -13.85 23.38
CA ASP A 30 42.72 -13.83 23.02
C ASP A 30 43.59 -13.04 24.00
N ILE A 31 43.58 -13.48 25.26
CA ILE A 31 44.70 -13.29 26.19
C ILE A 31 44.89 -14.65 26.86
N ILE A 32 46.12 -15.18 26.84
CA ILE A 32 46.56 -16.53 27.23
C ILE A 32 46.71 -17.48 26.04
N ALA A 33 47.79 -17.30 25.25
CA ALA A 33 48.60 -18.39 24.67
C ALA A 33 49.76 -17.85 23.79
N GLN A 34 50.69 -17.09 24.35
CA GLN A 34 52.04 -16.92 23.76
C GLN A 34 53.13 -16.92 24.83
N GLU A 35 53.22 -18.02 25.57
CA GLU A 35 54.43 -18.41 26.29
C GLU A 35 54.73 -19.88 26.01
N LYS A 36 55.43 -20.15 24.91
CA LYS A 36 56.32 -21.33 24.77
C LYS A 36 56.94 -21.34 23.37
N LYS A 37 58.19 -20.87 23.29
CA LYS A 37 59.31 -21.44 22.51
C LYS A 37 60.46 -20.43 22.48
N ARG A 38 61.25 -20.37 23.56
CA ARG A 38 62.66 -19.97 23.46
C ARG A 38 63.50 -21.23 23.46
N GLY A 39 63.99 -21.57 22.28
CA GLY A 39 64.94 -22.65 22.06
C GLY A 39 66.33 -22.28 22.55
N ASN A 40 66.94 -23.23 23.26
CA ASN A 40 68.34 -23.27 23.64
C ASN A 40 69.28 -22.99 22.46
N ARG A 41 70.24 -22.08 22.65
CA ARG A 41 71.58 -22.21 22.06
C ARG A 41 72.64 -21.88 23.13
N LYS A 42 73.34 -22.94 23.53
CA LYS A 42 74.59 -22.90 24.30
C LYS A 42 75.68 -22.28 23.42
N ALA A 43 76.46 -21.36 23.97
CA ALA A 43 77.79 -21.03 23.50
C ALA A 43 78.70 -20.89 24.73
N SER A 44 79.80 -21.64 24.72
CA SER A 44 80.81 -21.75 25.77
C SER A 44 81.68 -20.50 25.86
N PRO A 45 82.32 -20.24 27.02
CA PRO A 45 83.29 -19.16 27.19
C PRO A 45 84.72 -19.61 26.82
N PRO A 46 85.61 -18.68 26.42
CA PRO A 46 87.04 -18.90 26.49
C PRO A 46 87.64 -18.23 27.75
N ASP A 47 88.58 -18.96 28.35
CA ASP A 47 89.43 -18.56 29.46
C ASP A 47 90.36 -17.40 29.13
N GLY A 48 90.76 -16.68 30.20
CA GLY A 48 92.16 -16.34 30.38
C GLY A 48 92.50 -14.87 30.60
N LEU A 49 93.08 -14.63 31.79
CA LEU A 49 94.21 -13.74 32.10
C LEU A 49 93.92 -12.33 32.65
N PRO A 50 94.85 -11.79 33.49
CA PRO A 50 94.50 -11.38 34.84
C PRO A 50 95.02 -9.99 35.25
N ILE A 51 94.78 -9.63 36.51
CA ILE A 51 95.46 -8.58 37.32
C ILE A 51 95.18 -7.13 36.91
N VAL A 52 94.45 -6.38 37.75
CA VAL A 52 94.94 -5.19 38.48
C VAL A 52 94.08 -5.02 39.75
N GLU A 53 94.58 -5.55 40.88
CA GLU A 53 94.20 -5.11 42.22
C GLU A 53 95.00 -3.86 42.56
N SER A 54 94.32 -2.71 42.67
CA SER A 54 94.57 -1.64 43.65
C SER A 54 93.81 -0.39 43.19
N ILE A 55 93.23 0.35 44.14
CA ILE A 55 92.26 1.45 43.99
C ILE A 55 90.80 0.95 44.12
N ASN A 56 90.39 0.42 45.29
CA ASN A 56 88.97 0.10 45.48
C ASN A 56 88.44 0.20 46.93
N GLU A 57 88.80 1.27 47.63
CA GLU A 57 88.12 1.64 48.88
C GLU A 57 87.41 3.01 48.81
N SER A 58 87.83 3.93 47.93
CA SER A 58 87.13 5.21 47.71
C SER A 58 85.90 5.12 46.78
N ILE A 59 85.73 4.01 46.03
CA ILE A 59 84.62 3.81 45.08
C ILE A 59 83.42 3.11 45.76
N ARG A 60 83.66 2.28 46.79
CA ARG A 60 82.58 1.58 47.52
C ARG A 60 81.66 2.52 48.28
N ASP A 61 82.19 3.58 48.89
CA ASP A 61 81.37 4.54 49.65
C ASP A 61 80.53 5.45 48.73
N SER A 62 81.02 5.79 47.54
CA SER A 62 80.25 6.53 46.55
C SER A 62 79.18 5.67 45.88
N GLU A 63 79.47 4.38 45.60
CA GLU A 63 78.48 3.41 45.12
C GLU A 63 77.36 3.15 46.13
N PHE A 64 77.67 3.05 47.42
CA PHE A 64 76.64 2.85 48.46
C PHE A 64 75.70 4.05 48.58
N LYS A 65 76.23 5.26 48.46
CA LYS A 65 75.43 6.50 48.47
C LYS A 65 74.51 6.58 47.24
N VAL A 66 75.04 6.26 46.06
CA VAL A 66 74.27 6.22 44.81
C VAL A 66 73.19 5.14 44.85
N GLN A 67 73.48 3.94 45.38
CA GLN A 67 72.48 2.89 45.52
C GLN A 67 71.37 3.25 46.51
N ARG A 68 71.68 3.98 47.58
CA ARG A 68 70.67 4.45 48.54
C ARG A 68 69.75 5.50 47.91
N GLU A 69 70.30 6.46 47.16
CA GLU A 69 69.53 7.47 46.44
C GLU A 69 68.65 6.84 45.34
N ILE A 70 69.16 5.82 44.62
CA ILE A 70 68.38 5.07 43.63
C ILE A 70 67.24 4.30 44.31
N LYS A 71 67.48 3.64 45.44
CA LYS A 71 66.44 2.91 46.17
C LYS A 71 65.36 3.85 46.72
N GLU A 72 65.75 5.00 47.27
CA GLU A 72 64.79 5.98 47.78
C GLU A 72 63.96 6.61 46.66
N LYS A 73 64.58 6.92 45.51
CA LYS A 73 63.87 7.40 44.33
C LYS A 73 62.91 6.34 43.78
N ALA A 74 63.35 5.08 43.70
CA ALA A 74 62.49 3.98 43.27
C ALA A 74 61.31 3.75 44.22
N GLN A 75 61.50 3.89 45.54
CA GLN A 75 60.44 3.77 46.52
C GLN A 75 59.41 4.90 46.40
N LYS A 76 59.86 6.15 46.25
CA LYS A 76 58.97 7.30 46.00
C LYS A 76 58.21 7.17 44.69
N GLU A 77 58.86 6.72 43.62
CA GLU A 77 58.19 6.47 42.34
C GLU A 77 57.18 5.33 42.43
N ALA A 78 57.46 4.28 43.20
CA ALA A 78 56.52 3.18 43.44
C ALA A 78 55.29 3.64 44.22
N GLU A 79 55.47 4.48 45.25
CA GLU A 79 54.37 5.04 46.04
C GLU A 79 53.45 5.93 45.19
N VAL A 80 54.02 6.82 44.38
CA VAL A 80 53.25 7.67 43.44
C VAL A 80 52.52 6.83 42.39
N ARG A 81 53.12 5.72 41.92
CA ARG A 81 52.43 4.79 41.00
C ARG A 81 51.27 4.08 41.69
N ALA A 82 51.47 3.59 42.91
CA ALA A 82 50.44 2.92 43.69
C ALA A 82 49.24 3.86 43.98
N GLU A 83 49.51 5.12 44.31
CA GLU A 83 48.46 6.15 44.52
C GLU A 83 47.67 6.42 43.23
N LYS A 84 48.36 6.60 42.10
CA LYS A 84 47.72 6.78 40.78
C LYS A 84 46.90 5.57 40.36
N GLU A 85 47.35 4.35 40.67
CA GLU A 85 46.59 3.13 40.39
C GLU A 85 45.34 3.02 41.27
N ALA A 86 45.45 3.36 42.55
CA ALA A 86 44.31 3.40 43.47
C ALA A 86 43.25 4.41 43.02
N GLU A 87 43.67 5.60 42.59
CA GLU A 87 42.77 6.63 42.03
C GLU A 87 42.09 6.15 40.75
N ARG A 88 42.85 5.54 39.82
CA ARG A 88 42.27 4.93 38.60
C ARG A 88 41.24 3.85 38.93
N GLN A 89 41.51 3.00 39.92
CA GLN A 89 40.55 1.98 40.35
C GLN A 89 39.28 2.60 40.95
N LYS A 90 39.40 3.70 41.70
CA LYS A 90 38.25 4.42 42.24
C LYS A 90 37.37 4.99 41.11
N VAL A 91 37.97 5.67 40.14
CA VAL A 91 37.26 6.20 38.96
C VAL A 91 36.58 5.10 38.15
N LEU A 92 37.23 3.94 37.99
CA LEU A 92 36.64 2.79 37.30
C LEU A 92 35.42 2.22 38.04
N ARG A 93 35.46 2.16 39.38
CA ARG A 93 34.33 1.72 40.21
C ARG A 93 33.14 2.68 40.11
N GLU A 94 33.39 3.98 40.21
CA GLU A 94 32.35 5.02 40.08
C GLU A 94 31.71 4.98 38.68
N LYS A 95 32.51 4.81 37.62
CA LYS A 95 32.00 4.67 36.25
C LYS A 95 31.20 3.38 36.05
N ALA A 96 31.62 2.27 36.66
CA ALA A 96 30.87 1.01 36.61
C ALA A 96 29.52 1.12 37.34
N GLU A 97 29.49 1.78 38.50
CA GLU A 97 28.25 2.03 39.24
C GLU A 97 27.29 2.95 38.47
N ALA A 98 27.81 4.00 37.83
CA ALA A 98 27.01 4.89 36.99
C ALA A 98 26.36 4.14 35.81
N ARG A 99 27.12 3.28 35.13
CA ARG A 99 26.59 2.42 34.05
C ARG A 99 25.54 1.44 34.55
N ALA A 100 25.75 0.81 35.69
CA ALA A 100 24.77 -0.11 36.28
C ALA A 100 23.45 0.61 36.63
N LYS A 101 23.52 1.85 37.15
CA LYS A 101 22.33 2.68 37.42
C LYS A 101 21.60 3.08 36.13
N GLU A 102 22.34 3.43 35.08
CA GLU A 102 21.77 3.78 33.78
C GLU A 102 21.09 2.57 33.11
N GLU A 103 21.74 1.40 33.10
CA GLU A 103 21.18 0.15 32.61
C GLU A 103 19.91 -0.24 33.37
N ALA A 104 19.89 -0.12 34.71
CA ALA A 104 18.70 -0.37 35.52
C ALA A 104 17.54 0.60 35.18
N ARG A 105 17.85 1.87 34.90
CA ARG A 105 16.84 2.85 34.48
C ARG A 105 16.26 2.50 33.11
N LEU A 106 17.10 2.09 32.16
CA LEU A 106 16.67 1.65 30.83
C LEU A 106 15.83 0.39 30.89
N GLN A 107 16.19 -0.58 31.74
CA GLN A 107 15.38 -1.79 31.95
C GLN A 107 14.01 -1.46 32.54
N LYS A 108 13.93 -0.52 33.48
CA LYS A 108 12.64 -0.07 34.03
C LYS A 108 11.75 0.59 32.97
N ILE A 109 12.31 1.47 32.14
CA ILE A 109 11.58 2.10 31.03
C ILE A 109 11.11 1.05 30.02
N ALA A 110 11.95 0.07 29.70
CA ALA A 110 11.58 -1.02 28.80
C ALA A 110 10.44 -1.88 29.36
N GLN A 111 10.43 -2.15 30.67
CA GLN A 111 9.33 -2.87 31.34
C GLN A 111 8.03 -2.07 31.32
N GLU A 112 8.06 -0.77 31.63
CA GLU A 112 6.89 0.11 31.60
C GLU A 112 6.29 0.19 30.18
N LYS A 113 7.14 0.32 29.14
CA LYS A 113 6.69 0.29 27.74
C LYS A 113 6.08 -1.05 27.34
N ALA A 114 6.66 -2.16 27.78
CA ALA A 114 6.13 -3.49 27.49
C ALA A 114 4.77 -3.74 28.17
N GLU A 115 4.58 -3.23 29.40
CA GLU A 115 3.30 -3.29 30.11
C GLU A 115 2.23 -2.44 29.41
N GLU A 116 2.58 -1.21 29.00
CA GLU A 116 1.68 -0.33 28.24
C GLU A 116 1.28 -0.96 26.90
N GLU A 117 2.21 -1.58 26.17
CA GLU A 117 1.92 -2.27 24.92
C GLU A 117 1.00 -3.49 25.14
N ALA A 118 1.23 -4.26 26.20
CA ALA A 118 0.38 -5.40 26.56
C ALA A 118 -1.05 -4.95 26.89
N GLU A 119 -1.23 -3.81 27.58
CA GLU A 119 -2.53 -3.23 27.86
C GLU A 119 -3.23 -2.76 26.58
N ARG A 120 -2.51 -2.04 25.71
CA ARG A 120 -3.03 -1.63 24.39
C ARG A 120 -3.48 -2.83 23.55
N GLN A 121 -2.71 -3.92 23.53
CA GLN A 121 -3.08 -5.14 22.83
C GLN A 121 -4.34 -5.79 23.43
N LYS A 122 -4.51 -5.76 24.76
CA LYS A 122 -5.71 -6.28 25.42
C LYS A 122 -6.96 -5.51 25.02
N VAL A 123 -6.89 -4.18 24.99
CA VAL A 123 -7.99 -3.30 24.55
C VAL A 123 -8.35 -3.58 23.08
N LEU A 124 -7.35 -3.73 22.21
CA LEU A 124 -7.57 -4.05 20.79
C LEU A 124 -8.24 -5.43 20.61
N ARG A 125 -7.83 -6.45 21.38
CA ARG A 125 -8.47 -7.78 21.34
C ARG A 125 -9.93 -7.72 21.79
N GLU A 126 -10.23 -6.98 22.86
CA GLU A 126 -11.61 -6.81 23.32
C GLU A 126 -12.48 -6.06 22.30
N LYS A 127 -11.93 -5.03 21.65
CA LYS A 127 -12.62 -4.29 20.57
C LYS A 127 -12.91 -5.21 19.38
N ALA A 128 -11.94 -6.01 18.95
CA ALA A 128 -12.09 -6.96 17.86
C ALA A 128 -13.13 -8.06 18.19
N GLU A 129 -13.16 -8.55 19.43
CA GLU A 129 -14.16 -9.52 19.88
C GLU A 129 -15.58 -8.95 19.85
N LYS A 130 -15.78 -7.73 20.35
CA LYS A 130 -17.08 -7.04 20.27
C LYS A 130 -17.55 -6.86 18.83
N GLU A 131 -16.65 -6.52 17.92
CA GLU A 131 -16.97 -6.38 16.50
C GLU A 131 -17.34 -7.71 15.85
N ARG A 132 -16.63 -8.81 16.19
CA ARG A 132 -16.97 -10.16 15.73
C ARG A 132 -18.36 -10.60 16.19
N ILE A 133 -18.71 -10.32 17.46
CA ILE A 133 -20.05 -10.62 17.99
C ILE A 133 -21.12 -9.83 17.21
N LYS A 134 -20.90 -8.53 16.98
CA LYS A 134 -21.82 -7.68 16.21
C LYS A 134 -22.00 -8.15 14.77
N LEU A 135 -20.93 -8.64 14.13
CA LEU A 135 -21.00 -9.23 12.78
C LEU A 135 -21.77 -10.56 12.78
N GLN A 136 -21.58 -11.41 13.79
CA GLN A 136 -22.33 -12.66 13.92
C GLN A 136 -23.83 -12.40 14.13
N GLU A 137 -24.20 -11.42 14.96
CA GLU A 137 -25.61 -11.03 15.14
C GLU A 137 -26.25 -10.51 13.84
N ARG A 138 -25.53 -9.68 13.08
CA ARG A 138 -26.00 -9.20 11.77
C ARG A 138 -26.17 -10.36 10.79
N ALA A 139 -25.22 -11.28 10.73
CA ALA A 139 -25.31 -12.46 9.88
C ALA A 139 -26.50 -13.35 10.25
N GLN A 140 -26.78 -13.53 11.55
CA GLN A 140 -27.95 -14.27 12.02
C GLN A 140 -29.26 -13.58 11.65
N LYS A 141 -29.36 -12.25 11.76
CA LYS A 141 -30.56 -11.49 11.32
C LYS A 141 -30.80 -11.65 9.82
N ILE A 142 -29.76 -11.48 9.00
CA ILE A 142 -29.87 -11.68 7.55
C ILE A 142 -30.28 -13.13 7.20
N ALA A 143 -29.76 -14.12 7.92
CA ALA A 143 -30.15 -15.52 7.72
C ALA A 143 -31.62 -15.78 8.10
N GLN A 144 -32.11 -15.15 9.17
CA GLN A 144 -33.52 -15.23 9.58
C GLN A 144 -34.45 -14.59 8.55
N GLU A 145 -34.12 -13.38 8.08
CA GLU A 145 -34.89 -12.67 7.03
C GLU A 145 -34.97 -13.49 5.74
N LYS A 146 -33.85 -14.07 5.30
CA LYS A 146 -33.83 -14.96 4.12
C LYS A 146 -34.69 -16.21 4.31
N ALA A 147 -34.65 -16.82 5.50
CA ALA A 147 -35.47 -17.99 5.80
C ALA A 147 -36.97 -17.65 5.83
N GLU A 148 -37.34 -16.47 6.32
CA GLU A 148 -38.72 -15.98 6.28
C GLU A 148 -39.20 -15.72 4.86
N GLU A 149 -38.37 -15.05 4.03
CA GLU A 149 -38.68 -14.81 2.62
C GLU A 149 -38.85 -16.12 1.85
N GLU A 150 -37.98 -17.11 2.07
CA GLU A 150 -38.11 -18.44 1.47
C GLU A 150 -39.39 -19.16 1.92
N ALA A 151 -39.75 -19.07 3.20
CA ALA A 151 -40.99 -19.64 3.72
C ALA A 151 -42.24 -18.97 3.10
N GLU A 152 -42.21 -17.66 2.89
CA GLU A 152 -43.28 -16.93 2.21
C GLU A 152 -43.39 -17.33 0.73
N ARG A 153 -42.25 -17.39 0.01
CA ARG A 153 -42.19 -17.87 -1.37
C ARG A 153 -42.79 -19.28 -1.50
N GLN A 154 -42.50 -20.18 -0.56
CA GLN A 154 -43.10 -21.53 -0.54
C GLN A 154 -44.61 -21.50 -0.30
N LYS A 155 -45.13 -20.64 0.58
CA LYS A 155 -46.57 -20.48 0.81
C LYS A 155 -47.28 -20.02 -0.47
N VAL A 156 -46.73 -19.02 -1.17
CA VAL A 156 -47.27 -18.51 -2.44
C VAL A 156 -47.28 -19.60 -3.52
N LEU A 157 -46.22 -20.42 -3.60
CA LEU A 157 -46.17 -21.54 -4.54
C LEU A 157 -47.26 -22.58 -4.26
N ARG A 158 -47.44 -22.98 -2.99
CA ARG A 158 -48.52 -23.91 -2.59
C ARG A 158 -49.91 -23.35 -2.91
N GLU A 159 -50.14 -22.05 -2.69
CA GLU A 159 -51.42 -21.42 -3.04
C GLU A 159 -51.68 -21.43 -4.55
N LYS A 160 -50.66 -21.14 -5.37
CA LYS A 160 -50.74 -21.22 -6.84
C LYS A 160 -51.08 -22.63 -7.31
N GLU A 161 -50.52 -23.67 -6.69
CA GLU A 161 -50.83 -25.07 -7.01
C GLU A 161 -52.29 -25.41 -6.68
N ILE A 162 -52.79 -25.00 -5.52
CA ILE A 162 -54.20 -25.17 -5.12
C ILE A 162 -55.13 -24.47 -6.12
N LYS A 163 -54.83 -23.23 -6.53
CA LYS A 163 -55.61 -22.49 -7.54
C LYS A 163 -55.60 -23.19 -8.90
N ARG A 164 -54.46 -23.73 -9.34
CA ARG A 164 -54.33 -24.51 -10.58
C ARG A 164 -55.14 -25.80 -10.53
N ALA A 165 -55.15 -26.51 -9.41
CA ALA A 165 -55.96 -27.71 -9.21
C ALA A 165 -57.46 -27.40 -9.32
N LYS A 166 -57.95 -26.36 -8.61
CA LYS A 166 -59.34 -25.91 -8.68
C LYS A 166 -59.76 -25.50 -10.11
N ARG A 167 -58.87 -24.82 -10.85
CA ARG A 167 -59.15 -24.43 -12.25
C ARG A 167 -59.27 -25.65 -13.17
N LYS A 168 -58.46 -26.68 -12.97
CA LYS A 168 -58.55 -27.94 -13.72
C LYS A 168 -59.88 -28.66 -13.48
N GLU A 169 -60.40 -28.64 -12.26
CA GLU A 169 -61.72 -29.21 -11.97
C GLU A 169 -62.85 -28.43 -12.66
N ARG A 170 -62.86 -27.09 -12.58
CA ARG A 170 -63.86 -26.28 -13.30
C ARG A 170 -63.84 -26.49 -14.81
N ILE A 171 -62.66 -26.67 -15.40
CA ILE A 171 -62.53 -26.96 -16.84
C ILE A 171 -63.12 -28.34 -17.19
N LYS A 172 -63.01 -29.34 -16.30
CA LYS A 172 -63.65 -30.64 -16.50
C LYS A 172 -65.18 -30.52 -16.46
N GLU A 173 -65.74 -29.72 -15.56
CA GLU A 173 -67.18 -29.45 -15.49
C GLU A 173 -67.70 -28.72 -16.75
N ILE A 174 -66.98 -27.69 -17.23
CA ILE A 174 -67.36 -26.96 -18.46
C ILE A 174 -67.30 -27.87 -19.68
N LYS A 175 -66.28 -28.74 -19.78
CA LYS A 175 -66.18 -29.71 -20.89
C LYS A 175 -67.30 -30.75 -20.86
N ALA A 176 -67.81 -31.13 -19.69
CA ALA A 176 -68.96 -32.04 -19.58
C ALA A 176 -70.28 -31.38 -20.02
N GLY A 177 -70.42 -30.06 -19.87
CA GLY A 177 -71.60 -29.30 -20.30
C GLY A 177 -71.65 -28.98 -21.81
N LEU A 178 -70.50 -28.90 -22.49
CA LEU A 178 -70.41 -28.43 -23.89
C LEU A 178 -70.74 -29.49 -24.96
N VAL A 179 -71.03 -30.74 -24.57
CA VAL A 179 -71.15 -31.88 -25.51
C VAL A 179 -72.56 -32.06 -26.09
N LYS A 180 -73.57 -31.27 -25.70
CA LYS A 180 -74.97 -31.58 -26.07
C LYS A 180 -75.61 -30.79 -27.23
N ASN A 181 -74.96 -29.82 -27.89
CA ASN A 181 -75.64 -29.05 -28.98
C ASN A 181 -74.72 -28.44 -30.07
N THR A 182 -73.67 -29.15 -30.50
CA THR A 182 -72.56 -28.57 -31.29
C THR A 182 -72.42 -28.92 -32.79
N PRO A 183 -73.41 -29.45 -33.55
CA PRO A 183 -73.23 -29.58 -35.01
C PRO A 183 -73.94 -28.52 -35.88
N LYS A 184 -74.84 -27.67 -35.36
CA LYS A 184 -75.60 -26.70 -36.20
C LYS A 184 -75.14 -25.24 -36.12
N LEU A 185 -74.32 -24.87 -35.13
CA LEU A 185 -73.79 -23.49 -34.94
C LEU A 185 -72.45 -23.26 -35.66
N ILE A 186 -71.68 -24.31 -35.92
CA ILE A 186 -70.31 -24.23 -36.49
C ILE A 186 -70.33 -23.89 -37.99
N ALA A 187 -71.32 -24.38 -38.74
CA ALA A 187 -71.42 -24.13 -40.19
C ALA A 187 -71.76 -22.66 -40.53
N GLY A 188 -72.56 -21.98 -39.70
CA GLY A 188 -72.90 -20.56 -39.89
C GLY A 188 -71.74 -19.62 -39.53
N LEU A 189 -70.99 -19.94 -38.47
CA LEU A 189 -69.84 -19.12 -38.04
C LEU A 189 -68.67 -19.17 -39.05
N ILE A 190 -68.42 -20.30 -39.70
CA ILE A 190 -67.35 -20.42 -40.71
C ILE A 190 -67.55 -19.46 -41.89
N ILE A 191 -68.80 -19.26 -42.34
CA ILE A 191 -69.11 -18.37 -43.46
C ILE A 191 -68.94 -16.90 -43.04
N VAL A 192 -69.36 -16.54 -41.82
CA VAL A 192 -69.19 -15.19 -41.28
C VAL A 192 -67.71 -14.86 -41.07
N PHE A 193 -66.91 -15.80 -40.56
CA PHE A 193 -65.46 -15.62 -40.40
C PHE A 193 -64.71 -15.50 -41.73
N LEU A 194 -65.17 -16.15 -42.80
CA LEU A 194 -64.59 -15.99 -44.13
C LEU A 194 -64.82 -14.57 -44.70
N ILE A 195 -66.02 -14.02 -44.53
CA ILE A 195 -66.34 -12.66 -45.01
C ILE A 195 -65.59 -11.60 -44.20
N ILE A 196 -65.56 -11.74 -42.87
CA ILE A 196 -64.80 -10.84 -41.99
C ILE A 196 -63.30 -10.98 -42.23
N GLY A 197 -62.79 -12.20 -42.44
CA GLY A 197 -61.38 -12.48 -42.71
C GLY A 197 -60.88 -11.83 -43.99
N VAL A 198 -61.66 -11.85 -45.08
CA VAL A 198 -61.31 -11.18 -46.34
C VAL A 198 -61.30 -9.66 -46.18
N GLY A 199 -62.26 -9.09 -45.43
CA GLY A 199 -62.29 -7.66 -45.13
C GLY A 199 -61.10 -7.19 -44.29
N ILE A 200 -60.75 -7.95 -43.24
CA ILE A 200 -59.57 -7.69 -42.40
C ILE A 200 -58.28 -7.84 -43.21
N TYR A 201 -58.18 -8.85 -44.08
CA TYR A 201 -57.02 -9.05 -44.94
C TYR A 201 -56.80 -7.88 -45.90
N PHE A 202 -57.86 -7.38 -46.56
CA PHE A 202 -57.75 -6.22 -47.44
C PHE A 202 -57.46 -4.92 -46.69
N TYR A 203 -58.06 -4.72 -45.51
CA TYR A 203 -57.75 -3.59 -44.65
C TYR A 203 -56.28 -3.63 -44.19
N TRP A 204 -55.79 -4.79 -43.75
CA TRP A 204 -54.41 -4.97 -43.31
C TRP A 204 -53.41 -4.79 -44.46
N TRP A 205 -53.70 -5.35 -45.64
CA TRP A 205 -52.83 -5.25 -46.82
C TRP A 205 -52.72 -3.82 -47.35
N ASN A 206 -53.83 -3.07 -47.36
CA ASN A 206 -53.89 -1.74 -47.99
C ASN A 206 -53.58 -0.59 -47.01
N TYR A 207 -53.84 -0.78 -45.71
CA TYR A 207 -53.69 0.30 -44.71
C TYR A 207 -52.44 0.19 -43.83
N VAL A 208 -51.89 -1.01 -43.62
CA VAL A 208 -50.77 -1.22 -42.66
C VAL A 208 -49.38 -1.16 -43.32
N ARG A 209 -49.28 -1.08 -44.65
CA ARG A 209 -47.98 -1.02 -45.36
C ARG A 209 -47.35 0.37 -45.50
N ILE A 210 -47.95 1.44 -44.97
CA ILE A 210 -47.42 2.81 -45.12
C ILE A 210 -47.48 3.56 -43.79
N VAL A 211 -46.81 3.03 -42.77
CA VAL A 211 -46.29 3.89 -41.70
C VAL A 211 -44.85 3.47 -41.51
N PRO A 212 -43.85 4.23 -42.02
CA PRO A 212 -42.48 4.01 -41.59
C PRO A 212 -42.48 4.14 -40.08
N VAL A 213 -42.16 3.05 -39.37
CA VAL A 213 -41.94 3.11 -37.93
C VAL A 213 -40.71 3.99 -37.79
N ALA A 214 -40.92 5.26 -37.41
CA ALA A 214 -39.82 6.12 -37.02
C ALA A 214 -39.08 5.38 -35.90
N ILE A 215 -37.85 4.96 -36.18
CA ILE A 215 -37.00 4.37 -35.14
C ILE A 215 -36.66 5.55 -34.23
N THR A 216 -37.13 5.51 -32.99
CA THR A 216 -36.84 6.53 -31.98
C THR A 216 -36.03 5.92 -30.84
N HIS A 217 -35.19 6.74 -30.22
CA HIS A 217 -34.47 6.39 -29.00
C HIS A 217 -34.55 7.55 -28.00
N PHE A 218 -34.15 7.30 -26.75
CA PHE A 218 -34.21 8.30 -25.68
C PHE A 218 -32.80 8.81 -25.36
N GLU A 219 -32.63 10.13 -25.36
CA GLU A 219 -31.38 10.81 -24.99
C GLU A 219 -31.64 11.88 -23.92
N CYS A 220 -30.64 12.16 -23.09
CA CYS A 220 -30.74 13.25 -22.13
C CYS A 220 -30.42 14.60 -22.80
N GLN A 221 -31.38 15.52 -22.82
CA GLN A 221 -31.18 16.91 -23.26
C GLN A 221 -31.71 17.86 -22.16
N ASN A 222 -30.85 18.76 -21.68
CA ASN A 222 -31.19 19.73 -20.62
C ASN A 222 -31.83 19.08 -19.38
N GLU A 223 -31.21 18.03 -18.84
CA GLU A 223 -31.70 17.27 -17.68
C GLU A 223 -33.07 16.58 -17.89
N GLN A 224 -33.52 16.42 -19.13
CA GLN A 224 -34.76 15.75 -19.49
C GLN A 224 -34.49 14.59 -20.44
N CYS A 225 -35.23 13.49 -20.26
CA CYS A 225 -35.17 12.34 -21.13
C CYS A 225 -36.11 12.57 -22.33
N VAL A 226 -35.53 12.94 -23.47
CA VAL A 226 -36.29 13.29 -24.68
C VAL A 226 -36.20 12.19 -25.71
N GLU A 227 -37.30 11.97 -26.44
CA GLU A 227 -37.36 11.03 -27.56
C GLU A 227 -36.80 11.70 -28.82
N VAL A 228 -35.75 11.11 -29.40
CA VAL A 228 -35.05 11.60 -30.59
C VAL A 228 -35.27 10.62 -31.74
N GLU A 229 -35.58 11.14 -32.92
CA GLU A 229 -35.72 10.34 -34.15
C GLU A 229 -34.35 9.86 -34.64
N GLY A 230 -34.21 8.56 -34.90
CA GLY A 230 -32.99 7.92 -35.39
C GLY A 230 -32.65 6.62 -34.68
N GLU A 231 -31.79 5.81 -35.29
CA GLU A 231 -31.16 4.68 -34.62
C GLU A 231 -30.18 5.20 -33.55
N GLY A 232 -30.35 4.76 -32.30
CA GLY A 232 -29.50 5.14 -31.19
C GLY A 232 -29.69 4.24 -29.96
N VAL A 233 -28.73 4.29 -29.03
CA VAL A 233 -28.82 3.56 -27.77
C VAL A 233 -29.66 4.37 -26.79
N LYS A 234 -30.66 3.77 -26.15
CA LYS A 234 -31.46 4.45 -25.11
C LYS A 234 -30.58 4.80 -23.93
N GLN A 235 -30.33 6.09 -23.71
CA GLN A 235 -29.49 6.60 -22.63
C GLN A 235 -30.26 6.77 -21.31
N CYS A 236 -31.59 6.94 -21.37
CA CYS A 236 -32.45 7.19 -20.23
C CYS A 236 -33.84 6.55 -20.41
N GLN A 237 -34.59 6.39 -19.33
CA GLN A 237 -36.02 6.01 -19.34
C GLN A 237 -36.89 7.09 -18.69
N LEU A 238 -36.36 7.82 -17.72
CA LEU A 238 -37.04 8.86 -16.95
C LEU A 238 -36.20 10.14 -16.89
N ASN A 239 -36.82 11.29 -16.63
CA ASN A 239 -36.10 12.56 -16.44
C ASN A 239 -35.15 12.48 -15.24
N GLU A 240 -35.49 11.69 -14.23
CA GLU A 240 -34.63 11.42 -13.07
C GLU A 240 -33.30 10.77 -13.46
N ASP A 241 -33.24 9.99 -14.56
CA ASP A 241 -32.01 9.38 -15.05
C ASP A 241 -31.04 10.43 -15.64
N CYS A 242 -31.57 11.60 -15.99
CA CYS A 242 -30.82 12.72 -16.58
C CYS A 242 -30.42 13.79 -15.55
N LYS A 243 -30.75 13.60 -14.26
CA LYS A 243 -30.25 14.49 -13.19
C LYS A 243 -28.77 14.24 -12.99
N LEU A 244 -27.98 15.31 -13.00
CA LEU A 244 -26.56 15.28 -12.66
C LEU A 244 -26.43 14.82 -11.20
N ILE A 245 -25.92 13.61 -11.01
CA ILE A 245 -25.53 13.13 -9.69
C ILE A 245 -24.12 13.66 -9.46
N GLU A 246 -23.98 14.63 -8.57
CA GLU A 246 -22.67 15.12 -8.16
C GLU A 246 -21.85 13.96 -7.56
N PRO A 247 -20.63 13.70 -8.05
CA PRO A 247 -19.81 12.63 -7.53
C PRO A 247 -19.39 12.96 -6.10
N THR A 248 -19.36 11.94 -5.24
CA THR A 248 -18.79 12.07 -3.90
C THR A 248 -17.30 12.38 -4.03
N VAL A 249 -16.86 13.49 -3.41
CA VAL A 249 -15.44 13.88 -3.39
C VAL A 249 -14.64 12.81 -2.64
N PRO A 250 -13.56 12.26 -3.23
CA PRO A 250 -12.79 11.22 -2.59
C PRO A 250 -12.09 11.71 -1.32
N GLU A 251 -11.91 10.81 -0.36
CA GLU A 251 -11.15 11.08 0.86
C GLU A 251 -9.67 11.28 0.51
N GLN A 252 -9.12 12.43 0.88
CA GLN A 252 -7.72 12.74 0.59
C GLN A 252 -6.78 11.98 1.53
N LEU A 253 -5.72 11.39 0.97
CA LEU A 253 -4.70 10.68 1.74
C LEU A 253 -3.75 11.61 2.50
N ILE A 254 -3.80 12.92 2.24
CA ILE A 254 -3.07 13.98 2.96
C ILE A 254 -4.01 15.14 3.24
N LEU A 255 -3.73 15.88 4.31
CA LEU A 255 -4.41 17.13 4.58
C LEU A 255 -3.80 18.23 3.69
N SER A 256 -4.55 18.66 2.70
CA SER A 256 -4.23 19.83 1.88
C SER A 256 -5.32 20.88 2.09
N ASP A 257 -4.92 22.12 2.30
CA ASP A 257 -5.84 23.26 2.41
C ASP A 257 -6.43 23.65 1.05
N LYS A 258 -5.72 23.30 -0.04
CA LYS A 258 -6.14 23.58 -1.40
C LYS A 258 -6.35 22.32 -2.24
N ILE A 259 -7.42 22.33 -3.01
CA ILE A 259 -7.78 21.26 -3.94
C ILE A 259 -7.98 21.89 -5.31
N GLU A 260 -7.27 21.39 -6.31
CA GLU A 260 -7.47 21.72 -7.72
C GLU A 260 -8.15 20.55 -8.41
N THR A 261 -9.14 20.80 -9.25
CA THR A 261 -9.82 19.73 -10.01
C THR A 261 -9.54 19.89 -11.49
N ILE A 262 -8.99 18.85 -12.10
CA ILE A 262 -8.82 18.76 -13.55
C ILE A 262 -10.04 18.05 -14.12
N GLU A 263 -10.86 18.79 -14.86
CA GLU A 263 -11.97 18.24 -15.60
C GLU A 263 -11.49 17.66 -16.93
N LEU A 264 -11.78 16.37 -17.17
CA LEU A 264 -11.38 15.64 -18.36
C LEU A 264 -12.57 14.97 -19.03
N PRO A 265 -12.92 15.34 -20.27
CA PRO A 265 -13.76 14.50 -21.11
C PRO A 265 -13.05 13.15 -21.32
N ILE A 266 -13.75 12.03 -21.14
CA ILE A 266 -13.13 10.69 -21.27
C ILE A 266 -12.49 10.46 -22.65
N LYS A 267 -13.03 11.09 -23.69
CA LYS A 267 -12.49 10.99 -25.06
C LYS A 267 -11.17 11.76 -25.24
N GLU A 268 -10.81 12.60 -24.28
CA GLU A 268 -9.64 13.49 -24.30
C GLU A 268 -8.64 13.15 -23.18
N TYR A 269 -8.62 11.91 -22.67
CA TYR A 269 -7.71 11.52 -21.59
C TYR A 269 -6.22 11.76 -21.95
N GLU A 270 -5.87 11.68 -23.24
CA GLU A 270 -4.54 12.01 -23.77
C GLU A 270 -4.11 13.46 -23.49
N SER A 271 -5.06 14.38 -23.25
CA SER A 271 -4.78 15.78 -22.90
C SER A 271 -4.42 15.98 -21.42
N PHE A 272 -4.55 14.94 -20.59
CA PHE A 272 -4.35 15.03 -19.14
C PHE A 272 -2.97 15.58 -18.78
N ILE A 273 -1.90 15.01 -19.34
CA ILE A 273 -0.54 15.43 -19.05
C ILE A 273 -0.31 16.90 -19.39
N ASN A 274 -0.81 17.38 -20.52
CA ASN A 274 -0.68 18.79 -20.91
C ASN A 274 -1.42 19.73 -19.93
N ARG A 275 -2.60 19.31 -19.45
CA ARG A 275 -3.35 20.08 -18.44
C ARG A 275 -2.62 20.08 -17.10
N LEU A 276 -2.12 18.93 -16.66
CA LEU A 276 -1.35 18.80 -15.42
C LEU A 276 -0.05 19.62 -15.48
N GLU A 277 0.65 19.59 -16.61
CA GLU A 277 1.84 20.39 -16.87
C GLU A 277 1.55 21.90 -16.82
N SER A 278 0.40 22.34 -17.34
CA SER A 278 0.00 23.75 -17.25
C SER A 278 -0.19 24.22 -15.80
N ILE A 279 -0.74 23.36 -14.94
CA ILE A 279 -0.91 23.63 -13.50
C ILE A 279 0.46 23.61 -12.81
N TYR A 280 1.32 22.66 -13.19
CA TYR A 280 2.69 22.55 -12.72
C TYR A 280 3.54 23.78 -13.06
N ARG A 281 3.39 24.38 -14.25
CA ARG A 281 4.15 25.58 -14.65
C ARG A 281 3.58 26.88 -14.06
N THR A 282 2.37 26.85 -13.53
CA THR A 282 1.75 28.02 -12.90
C THR A 282 2.40 28.27 -11.54
N LYS A 283 3.01 29.45 -11.34
CA LYS A 283 3.59 29.83 -10.04
C LYS A 283 2.49 29.90 -8.97
N GLN A 284 2.71 29.26 -7.83
CA GLN A 284 1.74 29.20 -6.73
C GLN A 284 2.39 29.76 -5.45
N GLU A 285 1.58 30.33 -4.57
CA GLU A 285 2.01 30.79 -3.24
C GLU A 285 1.87 29.69 -2.19
N ASP A 286 1.01 28.71 -2.45
CA ASP A 286 0.70 27.61 -1.52
C ASP A 286 1.80 26.54 -1.57
N THR A 287 2.10 25.94 -0.42
CA THR A 287 3.16 24.94 -0.30
C THR A 287 2.71 23.57 -0.78
N LEU A 288 1.45 23.18 -0.56
CA LEU A 288 0.92 21.86 -0.90
C LEU A 288 -0.48 21.98 -1.51
N LYS A 289 -0.72 21.28 -2.62
CA LYS A 289 -2.00 21.30 -3.34
C LYS A 289 -2.35 19.90 -3.81
N SER A 290 -3.51 19.38 -3.40
CA SER A 290 -4.07 18.13 -3.93
C SER A 290 -4.71 18.36 -5.31
N ILE A 291 -4.50 17.43 -6.23
CA ILE A 291 -5.04 17.43 -7.58
C ILE A 291 -6.05 16.28 -7.71
N LEU A 292 -7.32 16.64 -7.90
CA LEU A 292 -8.38 15.69 -8.23
C LEU A 292 -8.61 15.64 -9.75
N ILE A 293 -8.98 14.47 -10.24
CA ILE A 293 -9.27 14.26 -11.67
C ILE A 293 -10.74 13.91 -11.79
N LYS A 294 -11.52 14.78 -12.42
CA LYS A 294 -12.96 14.63 -12.61
C LYS A 294 -13.25 14.27 -14.05
N LEU A 295 -13.77 13.06 -14.27
CA LEU A 295 -14.12 12.51 -15.56
C LEU A 295 -15.53 12.92 -15.95
N ILE A 296 -15.67 13.48 -17.15
CA ILE A 296 -16.96 13.87 -17.72
C ILE A 296 -17.39 12.79 -18.72
N LYS A 297 -18.39 11.99 -18.34
CA LYS A 297 -18.99 10.89 -19.13
C LYS A 297 -20.41 11.26 -19.56
N TYR A 298 -20.59 11.89 -20.71
CA TYR A 298 -21.92 12.27 -21.25
C TYR A 298 -22.75 13.08 -20.24
N THR A 299 -23.52 12.39 -19.39
CA THR A 299 -24.42 12.93 -18.37
C THR A 299 -23.99 12.63 -16.92
N ARG A 300 -22.84 11.97 -16.72
CA ARG A 300 -22.33 11.63 -15.40
C ARG A 300 -20.93 12.17 -15.21
N GLU A 301 -20.67 12.61 -14.00
CA GLU A 301 -19.36 12.99 -13.54
C GLU A 301 -18.91 11.96 -12.50
N GLU A 302 -17.66 11.56 -12.57
CA GLU A 302 -17.04 10.68 -11.58
C GLU A 302 -15.59 11.08 -11.39
N TYR A 303 -15.01 10.81 -10.22
CA TYR A 303 -13.57 10.94 -10.05
C TYR A 303 -12.85 9.78 -10.72
N ALA A 304 -11.65 10.03 -11.24
CA ALA A 304 -10.82 8.99 -11.82
C ALA A 304 -10.41 7.98 -10.74
N ASP A 305 -10.47 6.70 -11.08
CA ASP A 305 -9.79 5.68 -10.28
C ASP A 305 -8.28 5.66 -10.60
N PHE A 306 -7.54 4.87 -9.82
CA PHE A 306 -6.10 4.77 -9.97
C PHE A 306 -5.68 4.22 -11.33
N ASP A 307 -6.40 3.25 -11.88
CA ASP A 307 -6.06 2.64 -13.18
C ASP A 307 -6.24 3.64 -14.33
N PHE A 308 -7.30 4.45 -14.29
CA PHE A 308 -7.49 5.56 -15.22
C PHE A 308 -6.36 6.59 -15.06
N PHE A 309 -5.99 6.96 -13.83
CA PHE A 309 -4.87 7.88 -13.61
C PHE A 309 -3.57 7.36 -14.21
N VAL A 310 -3.23 6.08 -13.98
CA VAL A 310 -2.03 5.45 -14.55
C VAL A 310 -2.07 5.48 -16.08
N LEU A 311 -3.21 5.14 -16.68
CA LEU A 311 -3.41 5.20 -18.14
C LEU A 311 -3.26 6.63 -18.69
N ALA A 312 -3.93 7.60 -18.07
CA ALA A 312 -3.97 8.98 -18.55
C ALA A 312 -2.63 9.70 -18.35
N SER A 313 -1.93 9.40 -17.25
CA SER A 313 -0.59 9.93 -16.98
C SER A 313 0.51 9.23 -17.77
N LYS A 314 0.22 8.08 -18.39
CA LYS A 314 1.21 7.24 -19.09
C LYS A 314 2.35 6.78 -18.20
N ILE A 315 2.16 6.78 -16.88
CA ILE A 315 3.11 6.15 -15.96
C ILE A 315 2.97 4.64 -16.05
N ASN A 316 4.03 3.92 -15.73
CA ASN A 316 4.03 2.47 -15.68
C ASN A 316 4.28 2.00 -14.25
N ILE A 317 3.38 1.19 -13.70
CA ILE A 317 3.54 0.65 -12.35
C ILE A 317 3.56 -0.86 -12.48
N PRO A 318 4.64 -1.53 -12.03
CA PRO A 318 4.78 -2.97 -12.09
C PRO A 318 3.57 -3.71 -11.51
N GLU A 319 3.15 -4.79 -12.17
CA GLU A 319 1.94 -5.54 -11.81
C GLU A 319 1.99 -6.10 -10.38
N ASN A 320 3.18 -6.51 -9.92
CA ASN A 320 3.44 -6.97 -8.55
C ASN A 320 3.19 -5.88 -7.48
N ILE A 321 3.35 -4.60 -7.82
CA ILE A 321 3.02 -3.47 -6.93
C ILE A 321 1.54 -3.11 -7.10
N ARG A 322 1.05 -3.05 -8.34
CA ARG A 322 -0.34 -2.68 -8.64
C ARG A 322 -1.35 -3.61 -7.96
N ASN A 323 -1.08 -4.91 -7.95
CA ASN A 323 -1.94 -5.91 -7.32
C ASN A 323 -2.04 -5.79 -5.79
N VAL A 324 -1.17 -4.99 -5.15
CA VAL A 324 -1.18 -4.75 -3.70
C VAL A 324 -1.97 -3.50 -3.35
N ILE A 325 -2.36 -2.66 -4.31
CA ILE A 325 -3.09 -1.40 -4.03
C ILE A 325 -4.44 -1.70 -3.37
N ALA A 326 -4.75 -0.96 -2.31
CA ALA A 326 -5.99 -1.13 -1.57
C ALA A 326 -7.20 -0.76 -2.46
N SER A 327 -8.21 -1.64 -2.47
CA SER A 327 -9.49 -1.34 -3.12
C SER A 327 -10.29 -0.31 -2.32
N SER A 328 -10.97 0.60 -3.00
CA SER A 328 -11.98 1.49 -2.40
C SER A 328 -13.34 1.33 -3.08
N ASN A 329 -14.41 1.73 -2.38
CA ASN A 329 -15.76 1.81 -2.94
C ASN A 329 -16.02 3.13 -3.67
N ILE A 330 -15.18 4.15 -3.44
CA ILE A 330 -15.26 5.45 -4.10
C ILE A 330 -14.04 5.59 -5.01
N ASN A 331 -14.28 5.94 -6.27
CA ASN A 331 -13.19 6.17 -7.22
C ASN A 331 -12.36 7.37 -6.75
N GLY A 332 -11.03 7.20 -6.75
CA GLY A 332 -10.10 8.24 -6.35
C GLY A 332 -9.66 8.20 -4.88
N ASP A 333 -10.27 7.38 -4.02
CA ASP A 333 -9.91 7.30 -2.59
C ASP A 333 -8.57 6.59 -2.32
N ASN A 334 -8.13 5.75 -3.25
CA ASN A 334 -6.95 4.91 -3.05
C ASN A 334 -5.66 5.59 -3.51
N TYR A 335 -5.73 6.83 -4.02
CA TYR A 335 -4.55 7.60 -4.35
C TYR A 335 -4.76 9.09 -4.13
N ASN A 336 -3.67 9.85 -4.04
CA ASN A 336 -3.70 11.30 -4.07
C ASN A 336 -2.53 11.82 -4.90
N LEU A 337 -2.83 12.56 -5.97
CA LEU A 337 -1.84 13.30 -6.73
C LEU A 337 -1.72 14.68 -6.11
N PHE A 338 -0.51 15.17 -5.87
CA PHE A 338 -0.31 16.49 -5.29
C PHE A 338 0.83 17.24 -5.97
N LEU A 339 0.81 18.56 -5.82
CA LEU A 339 1.91 19.45 -6.16
C LEU A 339 2.44 20.10 -4.89
N TYR A 340 3.76 20.13 -4.77
CA TYR A 340 4.47 20.85 -3.72
C TYR A 340 5.28 21.99 -4.33
N ASN A 341 5.16 23.20 -3.82
CA ASN A 341 5.94 24.34 -4.25
C ASN A 341 7.12 24.55 -3.29
N ASN A 342 8.36 24.40 -3.77
CA ASN A 342 9.56 24.60 -2.95
C ASN A 342 10.09 26.07 -2.98
N GLY A 343 9.30 27.01 -3.51
CA GLY A 343 9.64 28.41 -3.71
C GLY A 343 10.17 28.72 -5.12
N GLU A 344 10.74 27.74 -5.82
CA GLU A 344 11.32 27.91 -7.16
C GLU A 344 10.48 27.23 -8.23
N GLU A 345 10.18 25.93 -8.04
CA GLU A 345 9.41 25.11 -8.96
C GLU A 345 8.33 24.33 -8.19
N ASN A 346 7.24 24.00 -8.90
CA ASN A 346 6.33 22.98 -8.39
C ASN A 346 6.98 21.61 -8.58
N ARG A 347 6.64 20.65 -7.72
CA ARG A 347 7.12 19.27 -7.76
C ARG A 347 5.94 18.36 -7.56
N ALA A 348 5.83 17.34 -8.40
CA ALA A 348 4.73 16.40 -8.34
C ALA A 348 5.03 15.30 -7.34
N GLY A 349 3.99 14.80 -6.69
CA GLY A 349 4.08 13.56 -5.95
C GLY A 349 2.76 12.80 -5.96
N LEU A 350 2.88 11.53 -5.65
CA LEU A 350 1.81 10.55 -5.71
C LEU A 350 1.82 9.74 -4.42
N ILE A 351 0.65 9.63 -3.82
CA ILE A 351 0.43 8.83 -2.62
C ILE A 351 -0.56 7.75 -2.99
N ILE A 352 -0.25 6.50 -2.68
CA ILE A 352 -1.05 5.34 -3.03
C ILE A 352 -1.34 4.58 -1.75
N LYS A 353 -2.62 4.29 -1.50
CA LYS A 353 -3.03 3.44 -0.39
C LYS A 353 -2.75 1.98 -0.73
N MET A 354 -1.93 1.35 0.08
CA MET A 354 -1.46 -0.02 -0.11
C MET A 354 -2.22 -0.99 0.81
N GLY A 355 -2.53 -2.16 0.28
CA GLY A 355 -2.90 -3.33 1.05
C GLY A 355 -1.70 -3.96 1.75
N GLN A 356 -1.96 -5.01 2.53
CA GLN A 356 -0.91 -5.76 3.20
C GLN A 356 -0.21 -6.68 2.19
N SER A 357 1.10 -6.52 2.03
CA SER A 357 1.94 -7.45 1.26
C SER A 357 3.32 -7.60 1.92
N PRO A 358 3.74 -8.83 2.24
CA PRO A 358 5.07 -9.06 2.80
C PRO A 358 6.20 -8.76 1.79
N ASP A 359 5.90 -8.83 0.50
CA ASP A 359 6.89 -8.72 -0.57
C ASP A 359 6.97 -7.30 -1.16
N LEU A 360 6.20 -6.33 -0.63
CA LEU A 360 6.13 -4.97 -1.18
C LEU A 360 7.50 -4.29 -1.22
N VAL A 361 8.31 -4.45 -0.18
CA VAL A 361 9.65 -3.82 -0.11
C VAL A 361 10.59 -4.41 -1.16
N GLU A 362 10.56 -5.73 -1.38
CA GLU A 362 11.37 -6.39 -2.41
C GLU A 362 10.91 -5.97 -3.81
N ASN A 363 9.59 -5.90 -4.02
CA ASN A 363 9.00 -5.45 -5.28
C ASN A 363 9.36 -4.00 -5.61
N LEU A 364 9.40 -3.11 -4.62
CA LEU A 364 9.83 -1.71 -4.81
C LEU A 364 11.32 -1.62 -5.15
N LYS A 365 12.17 -2.41 -4.50
CA LYS A 365 13.61 -2.47 -4.84
C LYS A 365 13.84 -2.98 -6.26
N ALA A 366 13.09 -3.99 -6.70
CA ALA A 366 13.15 -4.46 -8.08
C ALA A 366 12.65 -3.40 -9.09
N TRP A 367 11.81 -2.46 -8.66
CA TRP A 367 11.34 -1.36 -9.49
C TRP A 367 12.36 -0.23 -9.63
N GLU A 368 13.37 -0.14 -8.77
CA GLU A 368 14.39 0.92 -8.80
C GLU A 368 15.10 1.05 -10.15
N ASP A 369 15.27 -0.05 -10.88
CA ASP A 369 15.91 -0.08 -12.20
C ASP A 369 15.11 0.66 -13.29
N THR A 370 13.79 0.73 -13.15
CA THR A 370 12.89 1.29 -14.19
C THR A 370 12.03 2.45 -13.71
N ILE A 371 11.95 2.71 -12.39
CA ILE A 371 11.03 3.69 -11.80
C ILE A 371 11.21 5.10 -12.40
N THR A 372 12.43 5.52 -12.72
CA THR A 372 12.71 6.83 -13.32
C THR A 372 12.04 6.99 -14.69
N ASN A 373 12.14 5.99 -15.54
CA ASN A 373 11.49 5.95 -16.86
C ASN A 373 9.97 5.79 -16.71
N ASP A 374 9.57 4.94 -15.78
CA ASP A 374 8.19 4.58 -15.53
C ASP A 374 7.35 5.75 -14.99
N ILE A 375 7.94 6.69 -14.24
CA ILE A 375 7.26 7.90 -13.74
C ILE A 375 7.65 9.18 -14.47
N GLN A 376 8.45 9.09 -15.53
CA GLN A 376 8.97 10.23 -16.30
C GLN A 376 7.90 11.27 -16.68
N PRO A 377 6.66 10.90 -17.05
CA PRO A 377 5.60 11.86 -17.35
C PRO A 377 5.23 12.81 -16.20
N LEU A 378 5.56 12.49 -14.95
CA LEU A 378 5.31 13.33 -13.77
C LEU A 378 6.47 14.27 -13.41
N ILE A 379 7.63 14.12 -14.05
CA ILE A 379 8.83 14.94 -13.78
C ILE A 379 8.75 16.29 -14.51
N PHE A 380 7.95 16.40 -15.59
CA PHE A 380 7.71 17.63 -16.37
C PHE A 380 9.00 18.39 -16.77
N LYS A 381 10.01 17.66 -17.24
CA LYS A 381 11.24 18.22 -17.81
C LYS A 381 11.34 17.84 -19.29
N ASP A 382 11.78 18.80 -20.10
CA ASP A 382 11.84 18.69 -21.56
C ASP A 382 13.00 17.81 -22.07
N GLU A 383 13.96 17.48 -21.19
CA GLU A 383 15.16 16.71 -21.51
C GLU A 383 15.18 15.38 -20.77
N SER A 384 15.67 14.33 -21.44
CA SER A 384 15.99 13.05 -20.81
C SER A 384 17.10 13.27 -19.78
N LEU A 385 16.76 13.21 -18.50
CA LEU A 385 17.73 13.38 -17.43
C LEU A 385 18.35 12.03 -17.09
N GLU A 386 19.65 11.90 -17.34
CA GLU A 386 20.42 10.79 -16.79
C GLU A 386 20.60 11.01 -15.28
N PRO A 387 20.35 10.00 -14.43
CA PRO A 387 20.60 10.11 -12.99
C PRO A 387 22.04 10.52 -12.69
N ALA A 388 22.24 11.36 -11.68
CA ALA A 388 23.58 11.74 -11.21
C ALA A 388 24.28 10.58 -10.46
N THR A 389 23.51 9.58 -10.06
CA THR A 389 23.97 8.39 -9.33
C THR A 389 23.45 7.15 -10.04
N GLU A 390 24.27 6.11 -10.14
CA GLU A 390 23.87 4.86 -10.82
C GLU A 390 22.82 4.07 -10.03
N GLU A 391 22.82 4.19 -8.70
CA GLU A 391 21.97 3.39 -7.80
C GLU A 391 21.17 4.27 -6.84
N PHE A 392 20.00 3.77 -6.42
CA PHE A 392 19.20 4.38 -5.36
C PHE A 392 19.94 4.36 -4.02
N GLN A 393 19.85 5.48 -3.31
CA GLN A 393 20.48 5.72 -2.02
C GLN A 393 19.46 5.65 -0.88
N ASP A 394 19.93 5.30 0.32
CA ASP A 394 19.13 5.29 1.54
C ASP A 394 19.17 6.62 2.27
N ASN A 395 18.01 7.05 2.79
CA ASN A 395 17.93 8.12 3.78
C ASN A 395 16.91 7.78 4.88
N ILE A 396 17.03 8.46 6.01
CA ILE A 396 16.07 8.37 7.11
C ILE A 396 15.68 9.78 7.53
N TYR A 397 14.37 10.06 7.56
CA TYR A 397 13.81 11.34 8.00
C TYR A 397 12.61 11.10 8.91
N LYS A 398 12.60 11.69 10.11
CA LYS A 398 11.57 11.43 11.15
C LYS A 398 11.24 9.93 11.33
N GLU A 399 12.28 9.09 11.41
CA GLU A 399 12.17 7.63 11.53
C GLU A 399 11.55 6.90 10.31
N VAL A 400 11.21 7.61 9.23
CA VAL A 400 10.81 7.03 7.95
C VAL A 400 12.06 6.73 7.12
N SER A 401 12.22 5.48 6.73
CA SER A 401 13.21 5.07 5.72
C SER A 401 12.67 5.40 4.32
N MET A 402 13.48 6.09 3.54
CA MET A 402 13.16 6.45 2.16
C MET A 402 14.34 6.14 1.25
N ARG A 403 14.01 5.88 -0.02
CA ARG A 403 14.95 5.57 -1.09
C ARG A 403 14.91 6.71 -2.09
N TYR A 404 16.06 7.16 -2.56
CA TYR A 404 16.11 8.29 -3.48
C TYR A 404 17.17 8.14 -4.55
N LEU A 405 16.93 8.75 -5.71
CA LEU A 405 17.86 8.86 -6.82
C LEU A 405 17.95 10.32 -7.26
N ASN A 406 19.15 10.91 -7.19
CA ASN A 406 19.36 12.31 -7.55
C ASN A 406 19.59 12.46 -9.06
N PHE A 407 19.11 13.57 -9.61
CA PHE A 407 19.47 14.02 -10.95
C PHE A 407 20.53 15.13 -10.89
N PRO A 408 21.14 15.52 -12.03
CA PRO A 408 22.17 16.56 -12.06
C PRO A 408 21.71 17.93 -11.54
N THR A 409 20.41 18.21 -11.62
CA THR A 409 19.79 19.40 -11.01
C THR A 409 19.56 19.13 -9.52
N SER A 410 20.11 19.98 -8.66
CA SER A 410 20.17 19.76 -7.20
C SER A 410 18.82 19.63 -6.49
N ASP A 411 17.75 20.06 -7.15
CA ASP A 411 16.39 20.14 -6.65
C ASP A 411 15.45 19.09 -7.28
N LEU A 412 16.01 18.16 -8.07
CA LEU A 412 15.28 17.07 -8.69
C LEU A 412 15.82 15.71 -8.24
N SER A 413 14.90 14.87 -7.80
CA SER A 413 15.17 13.49 -7.40
C SER A 413 13.91 12.65 -7.63
N VAL A 414 14.07 11.34 -7.79
CA VAL A 414 12.96 10.41 -7.57
C VAL A 414 13.12 9.86 -6.16
N ASP A 415 12.16 10.12 -5.29
CA ASP A 415 12.14 9.59 -3.93
C ASP A 415 10.91 8.70 -3.76
N TYR A 416 11.05 7.61 -3.01
CA TYR A 416 9.90 6.85 -2.54
C TYR A 416 10.05 6.39 -1.09
N ALA A 417 8.92 6.24 -0.41
CA ALA A 417 8.86 5.78 0.98
C ALA A 417 7.55 5.01 1.25
N ILE A 418 7.58 4.11 2.24
CA ILE A 418 6.37 3.49 2.79
C ILE A 418 6.10 4.12 4.15
N ILE A 419 4.92 4.75 4.31
CA ILE A 419 4.51 5.43 5.55
C ILE A 419 3.16 4.83 5.99
N GLY A 420 3.22 3.93 6.97
CA GLY A 420 2.04 3.16 7.40
C GLY A 420 1.51 2.27 6.26
N ASP A 421 0.30 2.54 5.81
CA ASP A 421 -0.36 1.86 4.69
C ASP A 421 -0.24 2.62 3.36
N LYS A 422 0.71 3.56 3.23
CA LYS A 422 0.85 4.42 2.05
C LYS A 422 2.20 4.25 1.39
N LEU A 423 2.21 4.12 0.07
CA LEU A 423 3.38 4.32 -0.77
C LEU A 423 3.39 5.77 -1.24
N VAL A 424 4.46 6.49 -0.93
CA VAL A 424 4.67 7.88 -1.36
C VAL A 424 5.78 7.88 -2.40
N ILE A 425 5.58 8.55 -3.52
CA ILE A 425 6.55 8.76 -4.59
C ILE A 425 6.59 10.27 -4.89
N THR A 426 7.76 10.88 -4.94
CA THR A 426 7.90 12.32 -5.24
C THR A 426 8.99 12.59 -6.27
N THR A 427 8.88 13.74 -6.95
CA THR A 427 9.90 14.22 -7.89
C THR A 427 10.88 15.23 -7.27
N SER A 428 10.89 15.36 -5.94
CA SER A 428 11.96 16.01 -5.19
C SER A 428 12.03 15.53 -3.74
N LYS A 429 13.20 15.71 -3.15
CA LYS A 429 13.47 15.44 -1.74
C LYS A 429 12.70 16.36 -0.80
N ASP A 430 12.55 17.64 -1.15
CA ASP A 430 11.80 18.60 -0.35
C ASP A 430 10.32 18.25 -0.30
N SER A 431 9.75 17.80 -1.43
CA SER A 431 8.38 17.27 -1.45
C SER A 431 8.23 16.03 -0.58
N MET A 432 9.22 15.12 -0.58
CA MET A 432 9.18 13.94 0.27
C MET A 432 9.17 14.33 1.75
N TYR A 433 10.03 15.26 2.18
CA TYR A 433 10.05 15.73 3.56
C TYR A 433 8.73 16.40 3.96
N ALA A 434 8.19 17.28 3.12
CA ALA A 434 6.92 17.93 3.38
C ALA A 434 5.75 16.94 3.54
N ILE A 435 5.74 15.86 2.75
CA ILE A 435 4.72 14.82 2.89
C ILE A 435 4.92 13.96 4.13
N ILE A 436 6.17 13.63 4.48
CA ILE A 436 6.44 12.91 5.73
C ILE A 436 5.96 13.74 6.92
N ASP A 437 6.22 15.06 6.92
CA ASP A 437 5.73 15.98 7.94
C ASP A 437 4.19 15.97 8.00
N ALA A 438 3.53 16.12 6.85
CA ALA A 438 2.07 16.15 6.77
C ALA A 438 1.36 14.84 7.14
N LEU A 439 2.06 13.70 7.08
CA LEU A 439 1.49 12.37 7.38
C LEU A 439 1.77 11.89 8.81
N ILE A 440 2.77 12.44 9.48
CA ILE A 440 3.19 12.02 10.82
C ILE A 440 2.76 13.00 11.90
N ASP A 441 2.69 14.29 11.59
CA ASP A 441 2.26 15.35 12.51
C ASP A 441 0.72 15.39 12.62
#